data_AF-A0ABD5XKU6-F1
#
_entry.id   AF-A0ABD5XKU6-F1
#
_cell.length_a   1.000
_cell.length_b   1.000
_cell.length_c   1.000
_cell.angle_alpha   90.00
_cell.angle_beta   90.00
_cell.angle_gamma   90.00
#
_symmetry.space_group_name_H-M   'P 1'
#
loop_
_entity.id
_entity.type
_entity.pdbx_description
1 polymer ?
#
loop_
_entity_poly.entity_id
_entity_poly.type
_entity_poly.pdbx_seq_one_letter_code
_entity_poly.pdbx_strand_id
1 'polypeptide(L)'
;MTLVGTRMSLFSIFVSALLPILAIGAVGFLLGRVRDVDPEPLNTVTVYVLAPVLVFYSLATTELAGKTLATITAGVVAYHVAMLLVAGGVARLAGVSEPLLGALVLVAAFPNSGNYGIPVSSFAFGDTGRSTAVVYLAVQSVLVYTLGVYIAGRGADRDGGAPGWRVGLERIVRIPLVYAVVAALAARWLGVVPPTGVPAMETLRLVGDSSIPMMLLILGIQLAGADLGSTLSEVGVVAALKIVVAPAVAVGVALVAGFGDPTVARTFVLESAMPAAVTPLILVAEFGDASGTGSATSLAEFVSAAVFATTLLSVPALSVLIYLLDHGVVV
;
A
#
# COMPACT_ATOMS: atom_id res chain seq x y z
N MET A 1 -19.77 3.91 -26.43
CA MET A 1 -20.97 3.09 -26.19
C MET A 1 -20.89 2.64 -24.73
N THR A 2 -21.67 3.33 -23.91
CA THR A 2 -21.65 3.34 -22.44
C THR A 2 -22.15 2.01 -21.86
N LEU A 3 -21.25 1.24 -21.24
CA LEU A 3 -21.61 0.22 -20.25
C LEU A 3 -21.88 0.90 -18.91
N VAL A 4 -22.98 1.65 -18.85
CA VAL A 4 -23.57 2.05 -17.57
C VAL A 4 -24.52 0.91 -17.19
N GLY A 5 -24.14 0.12 -16.18
CA GLY A 5 -25.13 -0.64 -15.41
C GLY A 5 -25.10 -2.18 -15.43
N THR A 6 -24.10 -2.85 -15.98
CA THR A 6 -23.93 -4.30 -15.72
C THR A 6 -23.05 -4.52 -14.50
N ARG A 7 -23.67 -4.85 -13.36
CA ARG A 7 -22.96 -5.33 -12.17
C ARG A 7 -21.99 -6.45 -12.56
N MET A 8 -20.75 -6.34 -12.13
CA MET A 8 -19.70 -7.24 -12.61
C MET A 8 -19.84 -8.62 -11.95
N SER A 9 -19.87 -9.69 -12.73
CA SER A 9 -19.77 -11.03 -12.14
C SER A 9 -18.39 -11.21 -11.48
N LEU A 10 -18.29 -12.10 -10.49
CA LEU A 10 -16.99 -12.49 -9.90
C LEU A 10 -15.96 -12.85 -10.98
N PHE A 11 -16.40 -13.54 -12.03
CA PHE A 11 -15.56 -13.89 -13.17
C PHE A 11 -15.09 -12.65 -13.94
N SER A 12 -15.97 -11.69 -14.25
CA SER A 12 -15.55 -10.49 -14.97
C SER A 12 -14.63 -9.60 -14.14
N ILE A 13 -14.83 -9.51 -12.82
CA ILE A 13 -13.93 -8.78 -11.90
C ILE A 13 -12.56 -9.43 -11.91
N PHE A 14 -12.50 -10.76 -11.74
CA PHE A 14 -11.25 -11.48 -11.79
C PHE A 14 -10.52 -11.23 -13.12
N VAL A 15 -11.21 -11.34 -14.26
CA VAL A 15 -10.60 -11.18 -15.59
C VAL A 15 -10.18 -9.74 -15.90
N SER A 16 -10.92 -8.73 -15.46
CA SER A 16 -10.62 -7.32 -15.80
C SER A 16 -9.70 -6.63 -14.79
N ALA A 17 -9.83 -6.94 -13.50
CA ALA A 17 -9.07 -6.30 -12.45
C ALA A 17 -7.82 -7.10 -12.05
N LEU A 18 -7.97 -8.41 -11.79
CA LEU A 18 -6.91 -9.20 -11.17
C LEU A 18 -6.05 -9.98 -12.18
N LEU A 19 -6.63 -10.46 -13.28
CA LEU A 19 -5.88 -11.24 -14.27
C LEU A 19 -4.72 -10.45 -14.89
N PRO A 20 -4.84 -9.15 -15.26
CA PRO A 20 -3.70 -8.38 -15.75
C PRO A 20 -2.58 -8.28 -14.72
N ILE A 21 -2.94 -8.09 -13.46
CA ILE A 21 -2.03 -7.98 -12.32
C ILE A 21 -1.29 -9.28 -12.10
N LEU A 22 -2.03 -10.40 -12.05
CA LEU A 22 -1.47 -11.73 -11.91
C LEU A 22 -0.61 -12.12 -13.12
N ALA A 23 -1.00 -11.74 -14.33
CA ALA A 23 -0.23 -12.03 -15.54
C ALA A 23 1.11 -11.28 -15.54
N ILE A 24 1.11 -9.97 -15.28
CA ILE A 24 2.35 -9.18 -15.22
C ILE A 24 3.22 -9.63 -14.03
N GLY A 25 2.60 -9.85 -12.87
CA GLY A 25 3.29 -10.39 -11.70
C GLY A 25 3.90 -11.78 -11.95
N ALA A 26 3.20 -12.67 -12.67
CA ALA A 26 3.72 -13.98 -13.04
C ALA A 26 4.91 -13.88 -14.00
N VAL A 27 4.89 -12.92 -14.93
CA VAL A 27 6.05 -12.63 -15.79
C VAL A 27 7.24 -12.15 -14.95
N GLY A 28 7.01 -11.25 -13.99
CA GLY A 28 8.05 -10.82 -13.04
C GLY A 28 8.59 -11.98 -12.20
N PHE A 29 7.71 -12.85 -11.71
CA PHE A 29 8.08 -14.05 -10.95
C PHE A 29 8.93 -15.00 -11.78
N LEU A 30 8.51 -15.32 -13.01
CA LEU A 30 9.27 -16.14 -13.94
C LEU A 30 10.65 -15.53 -14.24
N LEU A 31 10.70 -14.22 -14.46
CA LEU A 31 11.95 -13.51 -14.68
C LEU A 31 12.89 -13.62 -13.47
N GLY A 32 12.39 -13.35 -12.27
CA GLY A 32 13.15 -13.53 -11.03
C GLY A 32 13.64 -14.96 -10.86
N ARG A 33 12.82 -15.96 -11.17
CA ARG A 33 13.18 -17.37 -10.96
C ARG A 33 14.15 -17.94 -11.99
N VAL A 34 14.10 -17.44 -13.23
CA VAL A 34 14.96 -17.92 -14.33
C VAL A 34 16.28 -17.16 -14.38
N ARG A 35 16.30 -15.88 -14.00
CA ARG A 35 17.44 -14.99 -14.19
C ARG A 35 18.02 -14.42 -12.90
N ASP A 36 17.43 -14.72 -11.74
CA ASP A 36 17.87 -14.20 -10.44
C ASP A 36 18.03 -12.67 -10.45
N VAL A 37 17.00 -11.99 -10.98
CA VAL A 37 17.03 -10.53 -11.17
C VAL A 37 16.92 -9.84 -9.82
N ASP A 38 17.87 -8.97 -9.51
CA ASP A 38 17.79 -8.04 -8.39
C ASP A 38 16.70 -6.97 -8.64
N PRO A 39 15.67 -6.86 -7.77
CA PRO A 39 14.64 -5.83 -7.90
C PRO A 39 15.11 -4.42 -7.52
N GLU A 40 16.26 -4.23 -6.86
CA GLU A 40 16.70 -2.93 -6.32
C GLU A 40 16.88 -1.82 -7.37
N PRO A 41 17.52 -2.04 -8.53
CA PRO A 41 17.61 -1.02 -9.58
C PRO A 41 16.23 -0.61 -10.13
N LEU A 42 15.31 -1.58 -10.28
CA LEU A 42 13.94 -1.34 -10.75
C LEU A 42 13.13 -0.55 -9.71
N ASN A 43 13.28 -0.91 -8.42
CA ASN A 43 12.72 -0.16 -7.29
C ASN A 43 13.23 1.28 -7.28
N THR A 44 14.53 1.49 -7.50
CA THR A 44 15.15 2.83 -7.52
C THR A 44 14.53 3.68 -8.63
N VAL A 45 14.46 3.17 -9.86
CA VAL A 45 13.81 3.90 -10.97
C VAL A 45 12.34 4.19 -10.64
N THR A 46 11.64 3.23 -10.04
CA THR A 46 10.23 3.40 -9.66
C THR A 46 10.03 4.48 -8.61
N VAL A 47 10.80 4.45 -7.52
CA VAL A 47 10.64 5.37 -6.38
C VAL A 47 11.12 6.78 -6.70
N TYR A 48 12.17 6.92 -7.51
CA TYR A 48 12.77 8.23 -7.78
C TYR A 48 12.26 8.91 -9.05
N VAL A 49 11.68 8.15 -10.00
CA VAL A 49 11.20 8.70 -11.28
C VAL A 49 9.73 8.39 -11.51
N LEU A 50 9.37 7.11 -11.59
CA LEU A 50 8.06 6.73 -12.12
C LEU A 50 6.91 7.07 -11.15
N ALA A 51 7.01 6.67 -9.89
CA ALA A 51 5.97 6.88 -8.89
C ALA A 51 5.75 8.38 -8.56
N PRO A 52 6.79 9.22 -8.39
CA PRO A 52 6.58 10.66 -8.24
C PRO A 52 5.86 11.29 -9.43
N VAL A 53 6.21 10.90 -10.66
CA VAL A 53 5.53 11.41 -11.86
C VAL A 53 4.09 10.92 -11.95
N LEU A 54 3.83 9.65 -11.64
CA LEU A 54 2.47 9.10 -11.53
C LEU A 54 1.63 9.89 -10.53
N VAL A 55 2.18 10.13 -9.34
CA VAL A 55 1.52 10.86 -8.25
C VAL A 55 1.22 12.28 -8.67
N PHE A 56 2.22 12.96 -9.25
CA PHE A 56 2.05 14.32 -9.73
C PHE A 56 0.94 14.40 -10.78
N TYR A 57 1.04 13.57 -11.83
CA TYR A 57 0.06 13.56 -12.92
C TYR A 57 -1.33 13.25 -12.40
N SER A 58 -1.49 12.16 -11.63
CA SER A 58 -2.79 11.71 -11.10
C SER A 58 -3.44 12.77 -10.22
N LEU A 59 -2.68 13.43 -9.34
CA LEU A 59 -3.23 14.48 -8.50
C LEU A 59 -3.51 15.75 -9.30
N ALA A 60 -2.61 16.17 -10.21
CA ALA A 60 -2.79 17.39 -10.99
C ALA A 60 -4.03 17.32 -11.89
N THR A 61 -4.33 16.15 -12.46
CA THR A 61 -5.46 15.93 -13.38
C THR A 61 -6.71 15.40 -12.69
N THR A 62 -6.68 15.15 -11.38
CA THR A 62 -7.84 14.59 -10.67
C THR A 62 -9.04 15.53 -10.68
N GLU A 63 -10.22 14.96 -10.90
CA GLU A 63 -11.51 15.65 -10.76
C GLU A 63 -12.02 15.66 -9.31
N LEU A 64 -11.29 15.01 -8.38
CA LEU A 64 -11.67 14.97 -6.97
C LEU A 64 -11.67 16.38 -6.36
N ALA A 65 -12.81 16.74 -5.77
CA ALA A 65 -13.00 17.97 -5.03
C ALA A 65 -12.13 17.97 -3.76
N GLY A 66 -11.72 19.17 -3.30
CA GLY A 66 -10.90 19.32 -2.08
C GLY A 66 -11.54 18.70 -0.83
N LYS A 67 -12.89 18.75 -0.73
CA LYS A 67 -13.63 18.06 0.34
C LYS A 67 -13.41 16.54 0.29
N THR A 68 -13.46 15.94 -0.90
CA THR A 68 -13.22 14.50 -1.08
C THR A 68 -11.79 14.11 -0.69
N LEU A 69 -10.79 14.92 -1.06
CA LEU A 69 -9.41 14.72 -0.63
C LEU A 69 -9.27 14.75 0.91
N ALA A 70 -9.96 15.69 1.57
CA ALA A 70 -9.99 15.77 3.03
C ALA A 70 -10.68 14.54 3.66
N THR A 71 -11.79 14.07 3.09
CA THR A 71 -12.48 12.85 3.55
C THR A 71 -11.59 11.61 3.41
N ILE A 72 -10.90 11.44 2.26
CA ILE A 72 -9.93 10.36 2.07
C ILE A 72 -8.84 10.45 3.15
N THR A 73 -8.25 11.63 3.33
CA THR A 73 -7.17 11.85 4.32
C THR A 73 -7.61 11.48 5.74
N ALA A 74 -8.78 11.96 6.17
CA ALA A 74 -9.33 11.65 7.49
C ALA A 74 -9.63 10.15 7.63
N GLY A 75 -10.19 9.52 6.60
CA GLY A 75 -10.45 8.07 6.57
C GLY A 75 -9.17 7.26 6.69
N VAL A 76 -8.11 7.63 5.97
CA VAL A 76 -6.80 6.94 6.02
C VAL A 76 -6.20 7.02 7.43
N VAL A 77 -6.23 8.20 8.05
CA VAL A 77 -5.75 8.38 9.42
C VAL A 77 -6.57 7.54 10.40
N ALA A 78 -7.90 7.58 10.29
CA ALA A 78 -8.79 6.82 11.16
C ALA A 78 -8.59 5.30 11.03
N TYR A 79 -8.47 4.80 9.80
CA TYR A 79 -8.17 3.38 9.53
C TYR A 79 -6.84 2.95 10.16
N HIS A 80 -5.76 3.71 9.93
CA HIS A 80 -4.45 3.34 10.46
C HIS A 80 -4.43 3.39 11.99
N VAL A 81 -5.02 4.42 12.61
CA VAL A 81 -5.15 4.48 14.08
C VAL A 81 -5.93 3.28 14.60
N ALA A 82 -7.07 2.95 14.00
CA ALA A 82 -7.87 1.79 14.40
C ALA A 82 -7.09 0.48 14.25
N MET A 83 -6.41 0.26 13.12
CA MET A 83 -5.63 -0.94 12.87
C MET A 83 -4.41 -1.06 13.80
N LEU A 84 -3.74 0.05 14.12
CA LEU A 84 -2.64 0.05 15.09
C LEU A 84 -3.13 -0.36 16.49
N LEU A 85 -4.30 0.12 16.90
CA LEU A 85 -4.91 -0.25 18.18
C LEU A 85 -5.35 -1.72 18.19
N VAL A 86 -6.03 -2.17 17.13
CA VAL A 86 -6.52 -3.56 17.00
C VAL A 86 -5.36 -4.55 16.96
N ALA A 87 -4.39 -4.34 16.05
CA ALA A 87 -3.23 -5.23 15.93
C ALA A 87 -2.39 -5.21 17.21
N GLY A 88 -2.19 -4.03 17.81
CA GLY A 88 -1.46 -3.90 19.07
C GLY A 88 -2.17 -4.54 20.26
N GLY A 89 -3.50 -4.53 20.28
CA GLY A 89 -4.31 -5.21 21.29
C GLY A 89 -4.23 -6.73 21.14
N VAL A 90 -4.46 -7.23 19.93
CA VAL A 90 -4.39 -8.68 19.61
C VAL A 90 -3.01 -9.24 19.91
N ALA A 91 -1.93 -8.57 19.50
CA ALA A 91 -0.56 -9.00 19.77
C ALA A 91 -0.27 -9.10 21.28
N ARG A 92 -0.68 -8.10 22.07
CA ARG A 92 -0.47 -8.09 23.53
C ARG A 92 -1.28 -9.17 24.24
N LEU A 93 -2.53 -9.38 23.82
CA LEU A 93 -3.39 -10.44 24.37
C LEU A 93 -2.85 -11.84 24.05
N ALA A 94 -2.18 -11.99 22.91
CA ALA A 94 -1.48 -13.21 22.52
C ALA A 94 -0.11 -13.37 23.23
N GLY A 95 0.29 -12.43 24.09
CA GLY A 95 1.56 -12.49 24.83
C GLY A 95 2.80 -12.19 23.97
N VAL A 96 2.64 -11.59 22.79
CA VAL A 96 3.76 -11.23 21.91
C VAL A 96 4.52 -10.06 22.53
N SER A 97 5.83 -10.21 22.71
CA SER A 97 6.73 -9.17 23.20
C SER A 97 7.47 -8.47 22.06
N GLU A 98 8.08 -7.31 22.35
CA GLU A 98 9.04 -6.70 21.43
C GLU A 98 10.26 -7.62 21.23
N PRO A 99 10.89 -7.61 20.03
CA PRO A 99 10.61 -6.78 18.85
C PRO A 99 9.54 -7.33 17.89
N LEU A 100 9.03 -8.55 18.13
CA LEU A 100 8.03 -9.19 17.26
C LEU A 100 6.69 -8.46 17.27
N LEU A 101 6.31 -7.87 18.41
CA LEU A 101 5.10 -7.05 18.55
C LEU A 101 5.12 -5.89 17.54
N GLY A 102 6.22 -5.12 17.50
CA GLY A 102 6.38 -4.02 16.56
C GLY A 102 6.21 -4.48 15.10
N ALA A 103 6.90 -5.54 14.69
CA ALA A 103 6.78 -6.07 13.33
C ALA A 103 5.36 -6.54 13.00
N LEU A 104 4.71 -7.30 13.88
CA LEU A 104 3.33 -7.77 13.71
C LEU A 104 2.38 -6.59 13.49
N VAL A 105 2.47 -5.56 14.33
CA VAL A 105 1.64 -4.35 14.24
C VAL A 105 1.87 -3.62 12.92
N LEU A 106 3.14 -3.47 12.50
CA LEU A 106 3.48 -2.79 11.25
C LEU A 106 2.93 -3.53 10.03
N VAL A 107 3.13 -4.85 9.98
CA VAL A 107 2.66 -5.70 8.86
C VAL A 107 1.14 -5.72 8.79
N ALA A 108 0.44 -5.75 9.92
CA ALA A 108 -1.02 -5.72 9.95
C ALA A 108 -1.59 -4.34 9.54
N ALA A 109 -0.97 -3.25 10.00
CA ALA A 109 -1.51 -1.90 9.82
C ALA A 109 -1.17 -1.25 8.47
N PHE A 110 -0.04 -1.61 7.84
CA PHE A 110 0.45 -0.91 6.65
C PHE A 110 0.31 -1.77 5.37
N PRO A 111 -0.73 -1.52 4.56
CA PRO A 111 -0.94 -2.23 3.30
C PRO A 111 0.08 -1.87 2.22
N ASN A 112 0.25 -2.76 1.24
CA ASN A 112 0.98 -2.51 0.00
C ASN A 112 0.16 -1.66 -0.98
N SER A 113 -0.19 -0.44 -0.57
CA SER A 113 -0.99 0.48 -1.39
C SER A 113 -0.24 1.02 -2.61
N GLY A 114 1.09 1.05 -2.57
CA GLY A 114 1.90 1.53 -3.69
C GLY A 114 2.03 0.51 -4.81
N ASN A 115 2.78 -0.57 -4.57
CA ASN A 115 3.15 -1.51 -5.62
C ASN A 115 2.00 -2.45 -6.03
N TYR A 116 0.99 -2.61 -5.17
CA TYR A 116 -0.16 -3.48 -5.43
C TYR A 116 -1.48 -2.72 -5.47
N GLY A 117 -1.74 -1.85 -4.48
CA GLY A 117 -2.97 -1.05 -4.39
C GLY A 117 -3.24 -0.20 -5.62
N ILE A 118 -2.32 0.70 -5.99
CA ILE A 118 -2.47 1.58 -7.16
C ILE A 118 -2.80 0.78 -8.44
N PRO A 119 -2.07 -0.30 -8.80
CA PRO A 119 -2.47 -1.15 -9.91
C PRO A 119 -3.88 -1.72 -9.79
N VAL A 120 -4.23 -2.35 -8.65
CA VAL A 120 -5.56 -2.96 -8.46
C VAL A 120 -6.67 -1.91 -8.57
N SER A 121 -6.50 -0.77 -7.93
CA SER A 121 -7.45 0.34 -7.95
C SER A 121 -7.58 0.95 -9.35
N SER A 122 -6.49 1.00 -10.14
CA SER A 122 -6.52 1.48 -11.53
C SER A 122 -7.29 0.51 -12.44
N PHE A 123 -7.05 -0.80 -12.32
CA PHE A 123 -7.75 -1.78 -13.14
C PHE A 123 -9.21 -1.97 -12.71
N ALA A 124 -9.52 -1.89 -11.42
CA ALA A 124 -10.88 -2.08 -10.90
C ALA A 124 -11.78 -0.84 -11.08
N PHE A 125 -11.22 0.36 -10.88
CA PHE A 125 -12.01 1.60 -10.74
C PHE A 125 -11.50 2.76 -11.62
N GLY A 126 -10.57 2.50 -12.55
CA GLY A 126 -10.10 3.48 -13.52
C GLY A 126 -9.37 4.67 -12.88
N ASP A 127 -9.50 5.85 -13.50
CA ASP A 127 -8.77 7.06 -13.09
C ASP A 127 -9.18 7.59 -11.70
N THR A 128 -10.46 7.44 -11.34
CA THR A 128 -10.94 7.80 -9.99
C THR A 128 -10.34 6.88 -8.94
N GLY A 129 -10.27 5.58 -9.22
CA GLY A 129 -9.58 4.60 -8.36
C GLY A 129 -8.10 4.93 -8.22
N ARG A 130 -7.41 5.13 -9.33
CA ARG A 130 -6.00 5.52 -9.37
C ARG A 130 -5.72 6.78 -8.54
N SER A 131 -6.49 7.84 -8.76
CA SER A 131 -6.35 9.10 -8.02
C SER A 131 -6.58 8.91 -6.52
N THR A 132 -7.59 8.13 -6.15
CA THR A 132 -7.91 7.85 -4.74
C THR A 132 -6.78 7.05 -4.07
N ALA A 133 -6.26 6.02 -4.74
CA ALA A 133 -5.14 5.22 -4.27
C ALA A 133 -3.86 6.05 -4.11
N VAL A 134 -3.59 6.99 -5.02
CA VAL A 134 -2.46 7.92 -4.91
C VAL A 134 -2.58 8.82 -3.67
N VAL A 135 -3.77 9.36 -3.41
CA VAL A 135 -4.01 10.16 -2.18
C VAL A 135 -3.86 9.28 -0.93
N TYR A 136 -4.40 8.06 -0.97
CA TYR A 136 -4.25 7.08 0.11
C TYR A 136 -2.77 6.82 0.41
N LEU A 137 -1.98 6.50 -0.60
CA LEU A 137 -0.54 6.24 -0.48
C LEU A 137 0.22 7.44 0.06
N ALA A 138 -0.11 8.66 -0.37
CA ALA A 138 0.53 9.88 0.11
C ALA A 138 0.35 10.05 1.62
N VAL A 139 -0.88 9.90 2.12
CA VAL A 139 -1.20 10.01 3.54
C VAL A 139 -0.61 8.83 4.32
N GLN A 140 -0.72 7.60 3.81
CA GLN A 140 -0.08 6.42 4.39
C GLN A 140 1.43 6.62 4.53
N SER A 141 2.10 7.16 3.52
CA SER A 141 3.55 7.35 3.54
C SER A 141 3.96 8.22 4.74
N VAL A 142 3.26 9.33 4.98
CA VAL A 142 3.50 10.17 6.16
C VAL A 142 3.34 9.36 7.45
N LEU A 143 2.30 8.53 7.56
CA LEU A 143 2.04 7.70 8.74
C LEU A 143 3.11 6.60 8.94
N VAL A 144 3.53 5.93 7.87
CA VAL A 144 4.58 4.90 7.89
C VAL A 144 5.90 5.50 8.38
N TYR A 145 6.31 6.64 7.82
CA TYR A 145 7.60 7.25 8.17
C TYR A 145 7.57 8.07 9.47
N THR A 146 6.40 8.25 10.09
CA THR A 146 6.29 8.84 11.43
C THR A 146 5.99 7.77 12.48
N LEU A 147 4.76 7.27 12.51
CA LEU A 147 4.30 6.25 13.46
C LEU A 147 4.97 4.91 13.21
N GLY A 148 5.16 4.51 11.95
CA GLY A 148 5.79 3.24 11.62
C GLY A 148 7.25 3.17 12.07
N VAL A 149 8.03 4.23 11.82
CA VAL A 149 9.42 4.36 12.31
C VAL A 149 9.46 4.35 13.84
N TYR A 150 8.53 5.06 14.49
CA TYR A 150 8.43 5.05 15.95
C TYR A 150 8.17 3.63 16.49
N ILE A 151 7.26 2.87 15.88
CA ILE A 151 6.93 1.49 16.28
C ILE A 151 8.11 0.55 15.99
N ALA A 152 8.75 0.65 14.82
CA ALA A 152 9.91 -0.18 14.48
C ALA A 152 11.07 0.01 15.45
N GLY A 153 11.25 1.22 15.98
CA GLY A 153 12.29 1.54 16.96
C GLY A 153 11.90 1.29 18.43
N ARG A 154 10.69 0.79 18.73
CA ARG A 154 10.29 0.46 20.10
C ARG A 154 11.00 -0.81 20.56
N GLY A 155 11.64 -0.75 21.72
CA GLY A 155 12.36 -1.88 22.29
C GLY A 155 13.84 -1.96 21.91
N ALA A 156 14.33 -1.08 21.01
CA ALA A 156 15.76 -0.89 20.84
C ALA A 156 16.29 -0.01 21.99
N ASP A 157 17.23 -0.54 22.79
CA ASP A 157 17.97 0.24 23.79
C ASP A 157 18.80 1.31 23.07
N ARG A 158 18.24 2.51 22.92
CA ARG A 158 18.94 3.65 22.34
C ARG A 158 19.72 4.34 23.44
N ASP A 159 20.95 3.92 23.65
CA ASP A 159 21.93 4.71 24.39
C ASP A 159 22.12 6.07 23.69
N GLY A 160 21.48 7.12 24.22
CA GLY A 160 21.76 8.53 23.90
C GLY A 160 21.43 9.04 22.49
N GLY A 161 20.78 8.26 21.62
CA GLY A 161 20.47 8.66 20.24
C GLY A 161 19.25 9.57 20.06
N ALA A 162 19.18 10.29 18.93
CA ALA A 162 18.04 11.15 18.59
C ALA A 162 16.70 10.37 18.57
N PRO A 163 15.57 10.98 19.00
CA PRO A 163 14.26 10.32 18.99
C PRO A 163 13.91 9.75 17.61
N GLY A 164 13.37 8.52 17.54
CA GLY A 164 13.06 7.84 16.27
C GLY A 164 12.18 8.64 15.30
N TRP A 165 11.30 9.51 15.83
CA TRP A 165 10.48 10.40 15.02
C TRP A 165 11.28 11.46 14.24
N ARG A 166 12.45 11.90 14.74
CA ARG A 166 13.32 12.85 14.04
C ARG A 166 13.99 12.21 12.83
N VAL A 167 14.48 10.98 12.98
CA VAL A 167 15.07 10.22 11.87
C VAL A 167 14.02 9.88 10.81
N GLY A 168 12.79 9.57 11.23
CA GLY A 168 11.65 9.42 10.33
C GLY A 168 11.34 10.70 9.54
N LEU A 169 11.33 11.85 10.20
CA LEU A 169 11.06 13.14 9.55
C LEU A 169 12.13 13.53 8.53
N GLU A 170 13.41 13.30 8.84
CA GLU A 170 14.53 13.50 7.90
C GLU A 170 14.42 12.60 6.66
N ARG A 171 13.80 11.43 6.77
CA ARG A 171 13.54 10.56 5.61
C ARG A 171 12.37 11.02 4.78
N ILE A 172 11.30 11.49 5.41
CA ILE A 172 10.14 12.04 4.68
C ILE A 172 10.57 13.15 3.72
N VAL A 173 11.44 14.05 4.19
CA VAL A 173 11.98 15.12 3.35
C VAL A 173 12.98 14.63 2.29
N ARG A 174 13.39 13.36 2.30
CA ARG A 174 14.20 12.77 1.22
C ARG A 174 13.37 12.00 0.21
N ILE A 175 12.09 11.73 0.49
CA ILE A 175 11.22 10.94 -0.38
C ILE A 175 10.68 11.82 -1.52
N PRO A 176 11.03 11.53 -2.79
CA PRO A 176 10.57 12.31 -3.94
C PRO A 176 9.05 12.38 -4.08
N LEU A 177 8.35 11.32 -3.66
CA LEU A 177 6.89 11.23 -3.70
C LEU A 177 6.20 12.36 -2.92
N VAL A 178 6.74 12.77 -1.76
CA VAL A 178 6.16 13.84 -0.94
C VAL A 178 6.18 15.17 -1.71
N TYR A 179 7.30 15.45 -2.40
CA TYR A 179 7.44 16.65 -3.23
C TYR A 179 6.49 16.64 -4.42
N ALA A 180 6.26 15.47 -5.04
CA ALA A 180 5.30 15.33 -6.12
C ALA A 180 3.87 15.66 -5.67
N VAL A 181 3.46 15.20 -4.47
CA VAL A 181 2.15 15.53 -3.89
C VAL A 181 2.02 17.04 -3.68
N VAL A 182 3.02 17.66 -3.02
CA VAL A 182 3.01 19.10 -2.74
C VAL A 182 2.98 19.89 -4.05
N ALA A 183 3.80 19.53 -5.03
CA ALA A 183 3.85 20.19 -6.33
C ALA A 183 2.51 20.09 -7.07
N ALA A 184 1.86 18.92 -7.07
CA ALA A 184 0.58 18.73 -7.74
C ALA A 184 -0.54 19.54 -7.06
N LEU A 185 -0.63 19.50 -5.72
CA LEU A 185 -1.62 20.26 -4.98
C LEU A 185 -1.40 21.77 -5.13
N ALA A 186 -0.14 22.24 -5.11
CA ALA A 186 0.19 23.64 -5.36
C ALA A 186 -0.17 24.06 -6.79
N ALA A 187 0.14 23.24 -7.80
CA ALA A 187 -0.21 23.53 -9.19
C ALA A 187 -1.73 23.65 -9.38
N ARG A 188 -2.51 22.78 -8.73
CA ARG A 188 -3.99 22.87 -8.74
C ARG A 188 -4.50 24.11 -8.04
N TRP A 189 -3.98 24.40 -6.84
CA TRP A 189 -4.43 25.53 -6.05
C TRP A 189 -4.15 26.87 -6.75
N LEU A 190 -3.01 26.97 -7.43
CA LEU A 190 -2.64 28.14 -8.24
C LEU A 190 -3.34 28.19 -9.61
N GLY A 191 -4.05 27.14 -10.02
CA GLY A 191 -4.69 27.06 -11.34
C GLY A 191 -3.70 26.99 -12.51
N VAL A 192 -2.47 26.51 -12.27
CA VAL A 192 -1.39 26.46 -13.27
C VAL A 192 -1.20 25.07 -13.89
N VAL A 193 -2.12 24.13 -13.63
CA VAL A 193 -2.07 22.80 -14.24
C VAL A 193 -2.26 22.93 -15.76
N PRO A 194 -1.29 22.49 -16.58
CA PRO A 194 -1.43 22.55 -18.03
C PRO A 194 -2.58 21.65 -18.53
N PRO A 195 -3.22 21.98 -19.66
CA PRO A 195 -4.22 21.12 -20.28
C PRO A 195 -3.64 19.73 -20.59
N THR A 196 -4.41 18.66 -20.36
CA THR A 196 -3.93 17.28 -20.50
C THR A 196 -3.45 16.91 -21.91
N GLY A 197 -3.95 17.60 -22.94
CA GLY A 197 -3.58 17.35 -24.34
C GLY A 197 -2.24 17.95 -24.78
N VAL A 198 -1.50 18.68 -23.92
CA VAL A 198 -0.20 19.23 -24.31
C VAL A 198 0.91 18.16 -24.22
N PRO A 199 1.96 18.22 -25.07
CA PRO A 199 3.02 17.21 -25.08
C PRO A 199 3.70 16.97 -23.73
N ALA A 200 3.84 18.01 -22.90
CA ALA A 200 4.39 17.89 -21.56
C ALA A 200 3.51 17.01 -20.66
N MET A 201 2.19 17.18 -20.69
CA MET A 201 1.26 16.37 -19.89
C MET A 201 1.20 14.93 -20.42
N GLU A 202 1.28 14.72 -21.72
CA GLU A 202 1.36 13.38 -22.31
C GLU A 202 2.66 12.67 -21.90
N THR A 203 3.78 13.40 -21.83
CA THR A 203 5.06 12.85 -21.33
C THR A 203 4.93 12.41 -19.87
N LEU A 204 4.34 13.26 -19.02
CA LEU A 204 4.09 12.92 -17.61
C LEU A 204 3.15 11.73 -17.49
N ARG A 205 2.11 11.66 -18.34
CA ARG A 205 1.19 10.52 -18.39
C ARG A 205 1.92 9.23 -18.74
N LEU A 206 2.72 9.22 -19.80
CA LEU A 206 3.46 8.03 -20.24
C LEU A 206 4.45 7.53 -19.18
N VAL A 207 5.22 8.45 -18.58
CA VAL A 207 6.16 8.10 -17.51
C VAL A 207 5.40 7.62 -16.27
N GLY A 208 4.32 8.28 -15.90
CA GLY A 208 3.47 7.88 -14.78
C GLY A 208 2.84 6.51 -14.98
N ASP A 209 2.15 6.30 -16.11
CA ASP A 209 1.48 5.04 -16.44
C ASP A 209 2.48 3.86 -16.52
N SER A 210 3.75 4.11 -16.87
CA SER A 210 4.80 3.08 -16.86
C SER A 210 5.15 2.57 -15.45
N SER A 211 4.80 3.28 -14.39
CA SER A 211 5.02 2.84 -13.01
C SER A 211 4.20 1.59 -12.68
N ILE A 212 2.97 1.49 -13.20
CA ILE A 212 2.04 0.39 -12.91
C ILE A 212 2.62 -0.96 -13.33
N PRO A 213 2.99 -1.20 -14.61
CA PRO A 213 3.60 -2.47 -15.01
C PRO A 213 4.94 -2.71 -14.31
N MET A 214 5.74 -1.67 -14.05
CA MET A 214 7.02 -1.80 -13.34
C MET A 214 6.82 -2.30 -11.90
N MET A 215 5.88 -1.72 -11.16
CA MET A 215 5.52 -2.13 -9.79
C MET A 215 5.08 -3.60 -9.73
N LEU A 216 4.31 -4.04 -10.73
CA LEU A 216 3.84 -5.43 -10.83
C LEU A 216 4.96 -6.42 -11.17
N LEU A 217 5.88 -6.04 -12.06
CA LEU A 217 7.07 -6.84 -12.35
C LEU A 217 7.96 -6.98 -11.11
N ILE A 218 8.22 -5.87 -10.42
CA ILE A 218 8.98 -5.84 -9.17
C ILE A 218 8.34 -6.76 -8.13
N LEU A 219 7.01 -6.67 -7.93
CA LEU A 219 6.29 -7.54 -7.01
C LEU A 219 6.48 -9.01 -7.38
N GLY A 220 6.34 -9.35 -8.66
CA GLY A 220 6.60 -10.70 -9.16
C GLY A 220 8.02 -11.20 -8.83
N ILE A 221 9.03 -10.39 -9.12
CA ILE A 221 10.45 -10.69 -8.84
C ILE A 221 10.66 -10.92 -7.33
N GLN A 222 10.11 -10.05 -6.48
CA GLN A 222 10.21 -10.17 -5.02
C GLN A 222 9.55 -11.46 -4.51
N LEU A 223 8.39 -11.85 -5.06
CA LEU A 223 7.73 -13.11 -4.69
C LEU A 223 8.53 -14.34 -5.12
N ALA A 224 9.35 -14.25 -6.17
CA ALA A 224 10.20 -15.37 -6.62
C ALA A 224 11.36 -15.69 -5.67
N GLY A 225 11.83 -14.70 -4.90
CA GLY A 225 12.88 -14.84 -3.89
C GLY A 225 12.37 -15.00 -2.46
N ALA A 226 11.05 -15.04 -2.24
CA ALA A 226 10.49 -15.17 -0.89
C ALA A 226 10.72 -16.59 -0.32
N ASP A 227 11.36 -16.68 0.84
CA ASP A 227 11.54 -17.94 1.54
C ASP A 227 10.24 -18.42 2.18
N LEU A 228 9.81 -19.63 1.78
CA LEU A 228 8.57 -20.27 2.22
C LEU A 228 8.75 -21.15 3.46
N GLY A 229 9.89 -21.04 4.13
CA GLY A 229 10.31 -21.90 5.24
C GLY A 229 9.43 -21.77 6.50
N SER A 230 9.09 -22.92 7.08
CA SER A 230 8.57 -23.30 8.42
C SER A 230 7.65 -22.41 9.27
N THR A 231 7.36 -21.16 8.92
CA THR A 231 6.73 -20.21 9.86
C THR A 231 5.29 -19.84 9.48
N LEU A 232 4.64 -20.63 8.62
CA LEU A 232 3.22 -20.43 8.23
C LEU A 232 2.27 -20.45 9.43
N SER A 233 2.60 -21.22 10.48
CA SER A 233 1.82 -21.26 11.73
C SER A 233 1.85 -19.93 12.50
N GLU A 234 2.94 -19.16 12.39
CA GLU A 234 3.09 -17.89 13.12
C GLU A 234 2.50 -16.70 12.35
N VAL A 235 2.39 -16.82 11.03
CA VAL A 235 1.81 -15.79 10.16
C VAL A 235 0.27 -15.76 10.23
N GLY A 236 -0.37 -16.83 10.72
CA GLY A 236 -1.83 -16.98 10.73
C GLY A 236 -2.59 -15.80 11.37
N VAL A 237 -2.06 -15.26 12.47
CA VAL A 237 -2.66 -14.10 13.16
C VAL A 237 -2.61 -12.84 12.28
N VAL A 238 -1.45 -12.55 11.68
CA VAL A 238 -1.29 -11.39 10.80
C VAL A 238 -2.13 -11.54 9.54
N ALA A 239 -2.16 -12.73 8.96
CA ALA A 239 -3.00 -13.02 7.81
C ALA A 239 -4.48 -12.78 8.12
N ALA A 240 -4.98 -13.25 9.28
CA ALA A 240 -6.35 -13.00 9.70
C ALA A 240 -6.62 -11.50 9.94
N LEU A 241 -5.69 -10.80 10.60
CA LEU A 241 -5.78 -9.35 10.80
C LEU A 241 -5.84 -8.60 9.45
N LYS A 242 -5.07 -9.04 8.46
CA LYS A 242 -4.98 -8.33 7.18
C LYS A 242 -6.11 -8.68 6.20
N ILE A 243 -6.50 -9.94 6.13
CA ILE A 243 -7.47 -10.44 5.14
C ILE A 243 -8.91 -10.29 5.63
N VAL A 244 -9.15 -10.27 6.94
CA VAL A 244 -10.50 -10.21 7.52
C VAL A 244 -10.73 -8.91 8.28
N VAL A 245 -9.85 -8.61 9.23
CA VAL A 245 -10.08 -7.49 10.17
C VAL A 245 -9.86 -6.14 9.50
N ALA A 246 -8.79 -5.97 8.72
CA ALA A 246 -8.50 -4.73 8.01
C ALA A 246 -9.65 -4.29 7.06
N PRO A 247 -10.19 -5.16 6.19
CA PRO A 247 -11.34 -4.81 5.37
C PRO A 247 -12.57 -4.41 6.21
N ALA A 248 -12.85 -5.13 7.30
CA ALA A 248 -13.98 -4.82 8.18
C ALA A 248 -13.83 -3.45 8.87
N VAL A 249 -12.62 -3.14 9.37
CA VAL A 249 -12.30 -1.83 9.94
C VAL A 249 -12.44 -0.74 8.87
N ALA A 250 -11.94 -0.98 7.67
CA ALA A 250 -12.02 -0.03 6.57
C ALA A 250 -13.47 0.27 6.15
N VAL A 251 -14.32 -0.75 6.06
CA VAL A 251 -15.77 -0.60 5.83
C VAL A 251 -16.39 0.25 6.95
N GLY A 252 -16.11 -0.07 8.22
CA GLY A 252 -16.61 0.71 9.35
C GLY A 252 -16.20 2.19 9.28
N VAL A 253 -14.94 2.46 8.95
CA VAL A 253 -14.44 3.83 8.74
C VAL A 253 -15.13 4.49 7.55
N ALA A 254 -15.33 3.79 6.44
CA ALA A 254 -15.95 4.33 5.24
C ALA A 254 -17.42 4.73 5.47
N LEU A 255 -18.17 3.91 6.21
CA LEU A 255 -19.56 4.18 6.58
C LEU A 255 -19.70 5.42 7.48
N VAL A 256 -18.73 5.65 8.37
CA VAL A 256 -18.72 6.83 9.26
C VAL A 256 -18.19 8.09 8.56
N ALA A 257 -17.20 7.94 7.68
CA ALA A 257 -16.56 9.06 6.99
C ALA A 257 -17.49 9.78 5.99
N GLY A 258 -18.56 9.12 5.53
CA GLY A 258 -19.57 9.73 4.68
C GLY A 258 -19.03 10.16 3.32
N PHE A 259 -18.35 9.25 2.62
CA PHE A 259 -17.86 9.49 1.25
C PHE A 259 -19.01 9.84 0.31
N GLY A 260 -18.89 10.97 -0.41
CA GLY A 260 -19.90 11.41 -1.36
C GLY A 260 -19.84 10.69 -2.71
N ASP A 261 -18.68 10.13 -3.06
CA ASP A 261 -18.48 9.35 -4.29
C ASP A 261 -18.30 7.86 -3.91
N PRO A 262 -19.19 6.95 -4.37
CA PRO A 262 -19.08 5.52 -4.09
C PRO A 262 -17.77 4.90 -4.58
N THR A 263 -17.25 5.33 -5.73
CA THR A 263 -15.99 4.81 -6.27
C THR A 263 -14.82 5.14 -5.35
N VAL A 264 -14.83 6.35 -4.77
CA VAL A 264 -13.83 6.77 -3.78
C VAL A 264 -13.95 5.93 -2.51
N ALA A 265 -15.17 5.70 -2.00
CA ALA A 265 -15.40 4.87 -0.82
C ALA A 265 -14.91 3.42 -1.03
N ARG A 266 -15.27 2.83 -2.18
CA ARG A 266 -14.86 1.48 -2.58
C ARG A 266 -13.35 1.37 -2.72
N THR A 267 -12.72 2.36 -3.34
CA THR A 267 -11.26 2.39 -3.48
C THR A 267 -10.57 2.53 -2.14
N PHE A 268 -11.07 3.37 -1.23
CA PHE A 268 -10.55 3.50 0.13
C PHE A 268 -10.57 2.16 0.89
N VAL A 269 -11.69 1.42 0.83
CA VAL A 269 -11.79 0.10 1.45
C VAL A 269 -10.86 -0.90 0.78
N LEU A 270 -10.78 -0.87 -0.55
CA LEU A 270 -9.91 -1.73 -1.34
C LEU A 270 -8.42 -1.52 -0.97
N GLU A 271 -7.94 -0.28 -0.93
CA GLU A 271 -6.58 0.08 -0.52
C GLU A 271 -6.24 -0.42 0.89
N SER A 272 -7.20 -0.27 1.82
CA SER A 272 -7.05 -0.73 3.20
C SER A 272 -6.95 -2.26 3.31
N ALA A 273 -7.57 -2.99 2.37
CA ALA A 273 -7.62 -4.44 2.29
C ALA A 273 -6.42 -5.06 1.54
N MET A 274 -5.56 -4.25 0.93
CA MET A 274 -4.36 -4.74 0.24
C MET A 274 -3.49 -5.57 1.19
N PRO A 275 -2.73 -6.56 0.68
CA PRO A 275 -1.79 -7.35 1.47
C PRO A 275 -0.73 -6.49 2.15
N ALA A 276 0.06 -7.07 3.05
CA ALA A 276 1.06 -6.31 3.78
C ALA A 276 2.15 -5.75 2.84
N ALA A 277 2.63 -4.55 3.14
CA ALA A 277 3.77 -3.95 2.44
C ALA A 277 5.10 -4.61 2.83
N VAL A 278 6.10 -4.47 1.95
CA VAL A 278 7.51 -4.79 2.26
C VAL A 278 8.14 -3.69 3.14
N THR A 279 7.63 -2.47 3.13
CA THR A 279 8.20 -1.34 3.89
C THR A 279 8.39 -1.61 5.40
N PRO A 280 7.44 -2.25 6.12
CA PRO A 280 7.67 -2.77 7.47
C PRO A 280 8.96 -3.57 7.66
N LEU A 281 9.34 -4.43 6.70
CA LEU A 281 10.59 -5.21 6.76
C LEU A 281 11.81 -4.29 6.83
N ILE A 282 11.85 -3.30 5.94
CA ILE A 282 12.95 -2.33 5.85
C ILE A 282 13.04 -1.53 7.15
N LEU A 283 11.92 -1.03 7.65
CA LEU A 283 11.89 -0.25 8.90
C LEU A 283 12.37 -1.07 10.08
N VAL A 284 11.94 -2.32 10.17
CA VAL A 284 12.35 -3.22 11.26
C VAL A 284 13.82 -3.59 11.15
N ALA A 285 14.34 -3.90 9.96
CA ALA A 285 15.75 -4.19 9.75
C ALA A 285 16.66 -3.00 10.08
N GLU A 286 16.17 -1.78 9.86
CA GLU A 286 16.95 -0.56 10.01
C GLU A 286 16.82 0.11 11.39
N PHE A 287 15.65 -0.02 12.03
CA PHE A 287 15.35 0.65 13.29
C PHE A 287 15.13 -0.31 14.47
N GLY A 288 14.90 -1.59 14.20
CA GLY A 288 14.77 -2.63 15.21
C GLY A 288 16.11 -2.97 15.86
N ASP A 289 16.05 -3.66 16.99
CA ASP A 289 17.24 -4.03 17.74
C ASP A 289 18.01 -5.17 17.05
N ALA A 290 19.22 -4.87 16.56
CA ALA A 290 20.15 -5.83 15.96
C ALA A 290 20.96 -6.62 16.99
N SER A 291 20.86 -6.27 18.28
CA SER A 291 21.70 -6.82 19.36
C SER A 291 21.24 -8.19 19.88
N GLY A 292 20.02 -8.62 19.54
CA GLY A 292 19.52 -9.95 19.83
C GLY A 292 20.06 -10.95 18.83
N THR A 293 21.08 -11.73 19.21
CA THR A 293 21.81 -12.75 18.41
C THR A 293 20.96 -13.93 17.88
N GLY A 294 19.64 -13.76 17.74
CA GLY A 294 18.69 -14.70 17.13
C GLY A 294 17.36 -14.08 16.66
N SER A 295 17.20 -12.74 16.69
CA SER A 295 15.91 -12.07 16.41
C SER A 295 15.82 -11.36 15.06
N ALA A 296 16.92 -10.86 14.48
CA ALA A 296 16.84 -10.09 13.23
C ALA A 296 16.49 -10.96 12.01
N THR A 297 17.11 -12.13 11.89
CA THR A 297 16.82 -13.11 10.82
C THR A 297 15.40 -13.66 10.97
N SER A 298 14.98 -14.02 12.18
CA SER A 298 13.63 -14.54 12.44
C SER A 298 12.53 -13.50 12.22
N LEU A 299 12.81 -12.21 12.49
CA LEU A 299 11.88 -11.11 12.23
C LEU A 299 11.78 -10.78 10.74
N ALA A 300 12.91 -10.80 10.03
CA ALA A 300 12.93 -10.62 8.59
C ALA A 300 12.22 -11.79 7.87
N GLU A 301 12.47 -13.02 8.30
CA GLU A 301 11.76 -14.22 7.85
C GLU A 301 10.26 -14.11 8.13
N PHE A 302 9.86 -13.71 9.34
CA PHE A 302 8.44 -13.52 9.69
C PHE A 302 7.76 -12.49 8.79
N VAL A 303 8.36 -11.31 8.61
CA VAL A 303 7.77 -10.25 7.78
C VAL A 303 7.72 -10.69 6.32
N SER A 304 8.78 -11.32 5.80
CA SER A 304 8.82 -11.85 4.43
C SER A 304 7.72 -12.89 4.20
N ALA A 305 7.60 -13.87 5.12
CA ALA A 305 6.55 -14.88 5.07
C ALA A 305 5.15 -14.27 5.18
N ALA A 306 4.97 -13.23 6.01
CA ALA A 306 3.70 -12.53 6.15
C ALA A 306 3.32 -11.74 4.90
N VAL A 307 4.26 -11.04 4.27
CA VAL A 307 4.03 -10.36 2.99
C VAL A 307 3.65 -11.37 1.92
N PHE A 308 4.40 -12.47 1.81
CA PHE A 308 4.11 -13.52 0.84
C PHE A 308 2.73 -14.14 1.05
N ALA A 309 2.44 -14.59 2.27
CA ALA A 309 1.18 -15.24 2.61
C ALA A 309 -0.02 -14.31 2.41
N THR A 310 0.06 -13.06 2.90
CA THR A 310 -1.02 -12.08 2.70
C THR A 310 -1.20 -11.76 1.22
N THR A 311 -0.12 -11.66 0.43
CA THR A 311 -0.21 -11.41 -1.01
C THR A 311 -0.93 -12.54 -1.74
N LEU A 312 -0.58 -13.81 -1.47
CA LEU A 312 -1.30 -14.94 -2.07
C LEU A 312 -2.76 -15.03 -1.62
N LEU A 313 -3.03 -14.90 -0.31
CA LEU A 313 -4.39 -14.94 0.23
C LEU A 313 -5.23 -13.76 -0.26
N SER A 314 -4.60 -12.63 -0.60
CA SER A 314 -5.31 -11.46 -1.12
C SER A 314 -5.97 -11.72 -2.48
N VAL A 315 -5.47 -12.64 -3.30
CA VAL A 315 -6.03 -12.89 -4.64
C VAL A 315 -7.52 -13.29 -4.59
N PRO A 316 -7.92 -14.37 -3.89
CA PRO A 316 -9.34 -14.69 -3.74
C PRO A 316 -10.07 -13.68 -2.85
N ALA A 317 -9.43 -13.16 -1.80
CA ALA A 317 -10.08 -12.24 -0.86
C ALA A 317 -10.48 -10.91 -1.53
N LEU A 318 -9.59 -10.31 -2.31
CA LEU A 318 -9.85 -9.09 -3.07
C LEU A 318 -10.84 -9.33 -4.20
N SER A 319 -10.84 -10.51 -4.84
CA SER A 319 -11.88 -10.86 -5.83
C SER A 319 -13.29 -10.74 -5.22
N VAL A 320 -13.46 -11.32 -4.03
CA VAL A 320 -14.73 -11.27 -3.29
C VAL A 320 -15.01 -9.85 -2.81
N LEU A 321 -14.02 -9.15 -2.25
CA LEU A 321 -14.21 -7.79 -1.74
C LEU A 321 -14.62 -6.82 -2.85
N ILE A 322 -13.94 -6.83 -4.00
CA ILE A 322 -14.29 -5.98 -5.14
C ILE A 322 -15.71 -6.27 -5.61
N TYR A 323 -16.13 -7.55 -5.62
CA TYR A 323 -17.51 -7.91 -5.94
C TYR A 323 -18.52 -7.31 -4.97
N LEU A 324 -18.28 -7.44 -3.66
CA LEU A 324 -19.15 -6.88 -2.62
C LEU A 324 -19.23 -5.35 -2.70
N LEU A 325 -18.09 -4.71 -2.97
CA LEU A 325 -17.97 -3.26 -3.16
C LEU A 325 -18.72 -2.80 -4.42
N ASP A 326 -18.51 -3.44 -5.57
CA ASP A 326 -19.17 -3.08 -6.84
C ASP A 326 -20.70 -3.19 -6.73
N HIS A 327 -21.19 -4.18 -6.00
CA HIS A 327 -22.62 -4.42 -5.78
C HIS A 327 -23.25 -3.51 -4.72
N GLY A 328 -22.46 -2.68 -4.04
CA GLY A 328 -22.93 -1.79 -2.97
C GLY A 328 -23.43 -2.55 -1.74
N VAL A 329 -22.90 -3.75 -1.48
CA VAL A 329 -23.30 -4.56 -0.32
C VAL A 329 -22.76 -3.98 0.99
N VAL A 330 -21.60 -3.31 0.92
CA VAL A 330 -20.89 -2.81 2.10
C VAL A 330 -20.68 -1.29 2.10
N VAL A 331 -20.47 -0.68 0.93
CA VAL A 331 -20.33 0.79 0.73
C VAL A 331 -20.64 1.19 -0.71
#